data_AF-A0A1D6IHH1-F1
#
_entry.id   AF-A0A1D6IHH1-F1
#
_cell.length_a   1.000
_cell.length_b   1.000
_cell.length_c   1.000
_cell.angle_alpha   90.00
_cell.angle_beta   90.00
_cell.angle_gamma   90.00
#
_symmetry.space_group_name_H-M   'P 1'
#
loop_
_entity.id
_entity.type
_entity.pdbx_description
1 polymer ?
#
loop_
_entity_poly.entity_id
_entity_poly.type
_entity_poly.pdbx_seq_one_letter_code
_entity_poly.pdbx_strand_id
1 'polypeptide(L)'
;MFTKPVDEVKDHWVPDEVAKKCHSCAVDFSPFNRRHHCRNCGEIFCDKCSQGRIALTAEDNAPLVRVCDRCMAEVTQRLSIAKDVANRSATVQSHEDLARKLKEEMEKNRKSSASGGGAPGTRMREVACPTCTVHLQVQVPTSGSETVECGVCQHAFLVSAN
;
A
#
# COMPACT_ATOMS: atom_id res chain seq x y z
N MET A 1 4.48 37.55 44.32
CA MET A 1 3.67 36.40 43.85
C MET A 1 4.58 35.55 42.98
N PHE A 2 5.16 34.50 43.53
CA PHE A 2 6.09 33.62 42.81
C PHE A 2 5.27 32.51 42.14
N THR A 3 5.12 32.59 40.83
CA THR A 3 4.57 31.52 40.00
C THR A 3 5.55 30.36 40.01
N LYS A 4 5.16 29.23 40.63
CA LYS A 4 5.96 28.00 40.60
C LYS A 4 5.95 27.42 39.16
N PRO A 5 7.10 26.96 38.63
CA PRO A 5 7.16 26.42 37.28
C PRO A 5 6.48 25.06 37.19
N VAL A 6 5.89 24.81 36.03
CA VAL A 6 5.28 23.55 35.61
C VAL A 6 6.39 22.53 35.35
N ASP A 7 6.74 21.77 36.37
CA ASP A 7 7.47 20.50 36.26
C ASP A 7 6.73 19.47 37.10
N GLU A 8 5.54 19.08 36.63
CA GLU A 8 4.82 17.94 37.20
C GLU A 8 4.81 16.84 36.13
N VAL A 9 5.87 16.03 36.14
CA VAL A 9 5.82 14.68 35.58
C VAL A 9 4.78 13.95 36.42
N LYS A 10 3.54 14.06 35.97
CA LYS A 10 2.34 13.63 36.69
C LYS A 10 2.36 12.11 36.74
N ASP A 11 2.95 11.60 37.81
CA ASP A 11 2.72 10.26 38.31
C ASP A 11 1.21 10.16 38.57
N HIS A 12 0.47 9.71 37.56
CA HIS A 12 -1.02 9.71 37.52
C HIS A 12 -1.63 8.74 38.55
N TRP A 13 -0.80 8.15 39.41
CA TRP A 13 -1.23 7.19 40.41
C TRP A 13 -1.75 7.93 41.61
N VAL A 14 -3.05 7.79 41.81
CA VAL A 14 -3.73 8.29 43.00
C VAL A 14 -3.07 7.60 44.22
N PRO A 15 -2.58 8.36 45.22
CA PRO A 15 -2.04 7.78 46.44
C PRO A 15 -3.09 6.90 47.13
N ASP A 16 -2.69 5.73 47.62
CA ASP A 16 -3.59 4.78 48.28
C ASP A 16 -4.39 5.38 49.45
N GLU A 17 -3.80 6.36 50.12
CA GLU A 17 -4.36 7.03 51.30
C GLU A 17 -5.60 7.87 51.00
N VAL A 18 -5.75 8.35 49.76
CA VAL A 18 -6.89 9.19 49.37
C VAL A 18 -8.08 8.38 48.85
N ALA A 19 -7.84 7.15 48.35
CA ALA A 19 -8.91 6.29 47.85
C ALA A 19 -9.48 5.40 48.97
N LYS A 20 -10.60 5.85 49.55
CA LYS A 20 -11.36 5.07 50.55
C LYS A 20 -12.30 4.04 49.92
N LYS A 21 -12.69 4.27 48.66
CA LYS A 21 -13.70 3.48 47.93
C LYS A 21 -13.21 3.14 46.52
N CYS A 22 -13.70 2.03 45.97
CA CYS A 22 -13.50 1.67 44.57
C CYS A 22 -14.04 2.78 43.65
N HIS A 23 -13.22 3.22 42.70
CA HIS A 23 -13.60 4.27 41.75
C HIS A 23 -14.82 3.88 40.88
N SER A 24 -15.05 2.60 40.62
CA SER A 24 -16.18 2.12 39.79
C SER A 24 -17.45 1.86 40.61
N CYS A 25 -17.38 1.00 41.63
CA CYS A 25 -18.56 0.52 42.36
C CYS A 25 -18.75 1.14 43.75
N ALA A 26 -17.89 2.09 44.15
CA ALA A 26 -17.95 2.81 45.43
C ALA A 26 -17.90 1.95 46.71
N VAL A 27 -17.57 0.64 46.60
CA VAL A 27 -17.36 -0.23 47.77
C VAL A 27 -16.15 0.24 48.58
N ASP A 28 -16.28 0.26 49.90
CA ASP A 28 -15.18 0.63 50.79
C ASP A 28 -14.04 -0.39 50.75
N PHE A 29 -12.82 0.10 50.76
CA PHE A 29 -11.65 -0.74 50.90
C PHE A 29 -11.48 -1.19 52.35
N SER A 30 -10.97 -2.41 52.52
CA SER A 30 -10.74 -3.02 53.83
C SER A 30 -9.56 -4.01 53.72
N PRO A 31 -9.05 -4.57 54.82
CA PRO A 31 -8.01 -5.60 54.76
C PRO A 31 -8.36 -6.80 53.86
N PHE A 32 -9.66 -7.09 53.69
CA PHE A 32 -10.18 -8.15 52.82
C PHE A 32 -10.54 -7.66 51.40
N ASN A 33 -10.85 -6.37 51.24
CA ASN A 33 -11.09 -5.74 49.94
C ASN A 33 -9.95 -4.77 49.61
N ARG A 34 -8.90 -5.31 48.98
CA ARG A 34 -7.65 -4.59 48.73
C ARG A 34 -7.76 -3.60 47.56
N ARG A 35 -6.88 -2.61 47.56
CA ARG A 35 -6.74 -1.60 46.52
C ARG A 35 -5.93 -2.14 45.34
N HIS A 36 -6.36 -1.82 44.12
CA HIS A 36 -5.67 -2.16 42.90
C HIS A 36 -5.68 -1.01 41.90
N HIS A 37 -4.51 -0.57 41.45
CA HIS A 37 -4.43 0.45 40.40
C HIS A 37 -4.74 -0.12 39.02
N CYS A 38 -5.48 0.64 38.22
CA CYS A 38 -5.51 0.43 36.78
C CYS A 38 -4.24 1.02 36.17
N ARG A 39 -3.45 0.21 35.45
CA ARG A 39 -2.20 0.68 34.83
C ARG A 39 -2.42 1.62 33.63
N ASN A 40 -3.64 1.71 33.11
CA ASN A 40 -4.01 2.60 32.02
C ASN A 40 -4.47 3.98 32.51
N CYS A 41 -5.34 4.05 33.53
CA CYS A 41 -5.90 5.33 34.00
C CYS A 41 -5.40 5.81 35.37
N GLY A 42 -4.65 5.00 36.12
CA GLY A 42 -4.06 5.38 37.41
C GLY A 42 -5.01 5.34 38.61
N GLU A 43 -6.32 5.20 38.38
CA GLU A 43 -7.34 5.13 39.43
C GLU A 43 -7.32 3.81 40.22
N ILE A 44 -7.92 3.81 41.42
CA ILE A 44 -7.92 2.67 42.36
C ILE A 44 -9.26 1.93 42.34
N PHE A 45 -9.21 0.61 42.18
CA PHE A 45 -10.34 -0.29 42.06
C PHE A 45 -10.26 -1.47 43.04
N CYS A 46 -11.40 -2.09 43.33
CA CYS A 46 -11.43 -3.40 43.97
C CYS A 46 -11.08 -4.50 42.95
N ASP A 47 -10.83 -5.72 43.43
CA ASP A 47 -10.43 -6.83 42.56
C ASP A 47 -11.49 -7.09 41.49
N LYS A 48 -12.78 -7.11 41.87
CA LYS A 48 -13.92 -7.34 40.95
C LYS A 48 -13.98 -6.34 39.79
N CYS A 49 -13.67 -5.08 40.01
CA CYS A 49 -13.71 -4.04 38.97
C CYS A 49 -12.40 -3.91 38.17
N SER A 50 -11.41 -4.75 38.45
CA SER A 50 -10.08 -4.72 37.83
C SER A 50 -9.48 -6.10 37.62
N GLN A 51 -10.31 -7.12 37.36
CA GLN A 51 -9.82 -8.50 37.19
C GLN A 51 -9.01 -8.68 35.90
N GLY A 52 -9.35 -7.87 34.89
CA GLY A 52 -8.79 -7.98 33.56
C GLY A 52 -7.30 -7.63 33.48
N ARG A 53 -6.59 -8.35 32.61
CA ARG A 53 -5.21 -8.04 32.22
C ARG A 53 -5.10 -7.92 30.70
N ILE A 54 -4.47 -6.86 30.22
CA ILE A 54 -4.32 -6.58 28.79
C ILE A 54 -2.98 -5.90 28.52
N ALA A 55 -2.43 -6.09 27.32
CA ALA A 55 -1.31 -5.30 26.82
C ALA A 55 -1.80 -3.88 26.51
N LEU A 56 -1.04 -2.86 26.88
CA LEU A 56 -1.40 -1.47 26.55
C LEU A 56 -0.90 -1.02 25.17
N THR A 57 -0.01 -1.80 24.58
CA THR A 57 0.63 -1.56 23.28
C THR A 57 0.40 -2.75 22.35
N ALA A 58 0.61 -2.54 21.05
CA ALA A 58 0.42 -3.56 20.02
C ALA A 58 1.67 -4.42 19.75
N GLU A 59 2.72 -4.32 20.60
CA GLU A 59 3.94 -5.11 20.42
C GLU A 59 3.69 -6.59 20.74
N ASP A 60 4.34 -7.49 20.00
CA ASP A 60 4.14 -8.95 20.12
C ASP A 60 4.45 -9.51 21.51
N ASN A 61 5.30 -8.83 22.29
CA ASN A 61 5.71 -9.23 23.64
C ASN A 61 5.31 -8.20 24.73
N ALA A 62 4.31 -7.37 24.45
CA ALA A 62 3.83 -6.39 25.41
C ALA A 62 3.30 -7.08 26.69
N PRO A 63 3.76 -6.69 27.90
CA PRO A 63 3.33 -7.33 29.13
C PRO A 63 1.85 -7.08 29.42
N LEU A 64 1.14 -8.12 29.86
CA LEU A 64 -0.26 -7.99 30.27
C LEU A 64 -0.35 -7.35 31.66
N VAL A 65 -0.90 -6.14 31.73
CA VAL A 65 -1.04 -5.38 32.97
C VAL A 65 -2.49 -5.32 33.43
N ARG A 66 -2.69 -5.20 34.74
CA ARG A 66 -4.03 -5.09 35.34
C ARG A 66 -4.71 -3.79 34.94
N VAL A 67 -5.96 -3.86 34.49
CA VAL A 67 -6.77 -2.69 34.14
C VAL A 67 -8.18 -2.80 34.70
N CYS A 68 -8.86 -1.66 34.87
CA CYS A 68 -10.28 -1.67 35.21
C CYS A 68 -11.14 -2.04 33.99
N ASP A 69 -12.38 -2.43 34.23
CA ASP A 69 -13.29 -2.92 33.18
C ASP A 69 -13.50 -1.92 32.03
N ARG A 70 -13.57 -0.61 32.36
CA ARG A 70 -13.66 0.46 31.37
C ARG A 70 -12.43 0.49 30.45
N CYS A 71 -11.25 0.46 31.05
CA CYS A 71 -9.98 0.48 30.31
C CYS A 71 -9.76 -0.83 29.55
N MET A 72 -10.26 -1.96 30.05
CA MET A 72 -10.24 -3.24 29.33
C MET A 72 -10.96 -3.12 27.99
N ALA A 73 -12.20 -2.62 27.99
CA ALA A 73 -12.99 -2.45 26.78
C ALA A 73 -12.34 -1.46 25.79
N GLU A 74 -11.88 -0.31 26.31
CA GLU A 74 -11.24 0.75 25.52
C GLU A 74 -9.95 0.28 24.85
N VAL A 75 -9.06 -0.38 25.60
CA VAL A 75 -7.78 -0.87 25.05
C VAL A 75 -8.00 -2.02 24.08
N THR A 76 -8.92 -2.94 24.38
CA THR A 76 -9.26 -4.04 23.46
C THR A 76 -9.70 -3.51 22.09
N GLN A 77 -10.59 -2.51 22.09
CA GLN A 77 -11.07 -1.90 20.85
C GLN A 77 -9.95 -1.15 20.10
N ARG A 78 -9.09 -0.41 20.80
CA ARG A 78 -7.95 0.27 20.17
C ARG A 78 -7.00 -0.70 19.51
N LEU A 79 -6.68 -1.81 20.18
CA LEU A 79 -5.78 -2.82 19.65
C LEU A 79 -6.38 -3.60 18.48
N SER A 80 -7.69 -3.86 18.49
CA SER A 80 -8.34 -4.49 17.33
C SER A 80 -8.27 -3.58 16.10
N ILE A 81 -8.59 -2.29 16.25
CA ILE A 81 -8.49 -1.32 15.16
C ILE A 81 -7.06 -1.21 14.62
N ALA A 82 -6.06 -1.15 15.52
CA ALA A 82 -4.66 -1.09 15.10
C ALA A 82 -4.24 -2.33 14.28
N LYS A 83 -4.71 -3.52 14.69
CA LYS A 83 -4.47 -4.77 13.95
C LYS A 83 -5.18 -4.78 12.60
N ASP A 84 -6.42 -4.32 12.54
CA ASP A 84 -7.17 -4.23 11.28
C ASP A 84 -6.49 -3.27 10.30
N VAL A 85 -6.03 -2.11 10.78
CA VAL A 85 -5.27 -1.14 9.96
C VAL A 85 -3.97 -1.75 9.45
N ALA A 86 -3.21 -2.42 10.31
CA ALA A 86 -1.97 -3.09 9.91
C ALA A 86 -2.24 -4.19 8.86
N ASN A 87 -3.28 -5.00 9.05
CA ASN A 87 -3.65 -6.07 8.13
C ASN A 87 -4.14 -5.52 6.77
N ARG A 88 -4.94 -4.45 6.78
CA ARG A 88 -5.37 -3.77 5.56
C ARG A 88 -4.18 -3.18 4.80
N SER A 89 -3.25 -2.54 5.52
CA SER A 89 -2.02 -2.00 4.91
C SER A 89 -1.20 -3.11 4.26
N ALA A 90 -0.99 -4.24 4.94
CA ALA A 90 -0.26 -5.39 4.39
C ALA A 90 -0.97 -5.98 3.14
N THR A 91 -2.30 -6.08 3.17
CA THR A 91 -3.09 -6.58 2.04
C THR A 91 -2.99 -5.65 0.83
N VAL A 92 -3.08 -4.32 1.04
CA VAL A 92 -2.96 -3.33 -0.03
C VAL A 92 -1.56 -3.35 -0.64
N GLN A 93 -0.51 -3.40 0.18
CA GLN A 93 0.88 -3.49 -0.29
C GLN A 93 1.09 -4.74 -1.15
N SER A 94 0.58 -5.90 -0.71
CA SER A 94 0.67 -7.14 -1.48
C SER A 94 -0.04 -7.05 -2.83
N HIS A 95 -1.21 -6.41 -2.89
CA HIS A 95 -1.94 -6.24 -4.14
C HIS A 95 -1.23 -5.30 -5.12
N GLU A 96 -0.62 -4.22 -4.62
CA GLU A 96 0.17 -3.30 -5.43
C GLU A 96 1.42 -3.98 -5.99
N ASP A 97 2.14 -4.74 -5.15
CA ASP A 97 3.34 -5.48 -5.56
C ASP A 97 3.01 -6.53 -6.63
N LEU A 98 1.89 -7.26 -6.48
CA LEU A 98 1.43 -8.22 -7.47
C LEU A 98 1.06 -7.53 -8.78
N ALA A 99 0.35 -6.40 -8.73
CA ALA A 99 -0.04 -5.64 -9.92
C ALA A 99 1.19 -5.11 -10.69
N ARG A 100 2.23 -4.67 -9.98
CA ARG A 100 3.50 -4.26 -10.60
C ARG A 100 4.19 -5.43 -11.28
N LYS A 101 4.28 -6.58 -10.61
CA LYS A 101 4.91 -7.80 -11.15
C LYS A 101 4.19 -8.32 -12.40
N LEU A 102 2.86 -8.29 -12.42
CA LEU A 102 2.07 -8.65 -13.60
C LEU A 102 2.38 -7.73 -14.80
N LYS A 103 2.46 -6.41 -14.57
CA LYS A 103 2.81 -5.44 -15.62
C LYS A 103 4.21 -5.67 -16.18
N GLU A 104 5.19 -5.95 -15.31
CA GLU A 104 6.57 -6.24 -15.71
C GLU A 104 6.66 -7.52 -16.56
N GLU A 105 5.95 -8.58 -16.19
CA GLU A 105 5.92 -9.83 -16.97
C GLU A 105 5.24 -9.65 -18.34
N MET A 106 4.17 -8.86 -18.42
CA MET A 106 3.55 -8.53 -19.72
C MET A 106 4.51 -7.78 -20.65
N GLU A 107 5.27 -6.83 -20.13
CA GLU A 107 6.27 -6.09 -20.93
C GLU A 107 7.45 -7.00 -21.34
N LYS A 108 7.91 -7.89 -20.46
CA LYS A 108 8.90 -8.91 -20.81
C LYS A 108 8.39 -9.81 -21.93
N ASN A 109 7.15 -10.29 -21.83
CA ASN A 109 6.56 -11.15 -22.86
C ASN A 109 6.44 -10.42 -24.20
N ARG A 110 6.10 -9.12 -24.20
CA ARG A 110 6.12 -8.27 -25.39
C ARG A 110 7.52 -8.17 -26.01
N LYS A 111 8.55 -8.00 -25.18
CA LYS A 111 9.95 -7.87 -25.62
C LYS A 111 10.55 -9.19 -26.12
N SER A 112 10.18 -10.32 -25.52
CA SER A 112 10.52 -11.68 -25.96
C SER A 112 9.82 -12.06 -27.28
N SER A 113 8.60 -11.53 -27.50
CA SER A 113 7.85 -11.70 -28.75
C SER A 113 8.39 -10.84 -29.89
N ALA A 114 9.07 -9.72 -29.59
CA ALA A 114 9.74 -8.88 -30.58
C ALA A 114 11.03 -9.51 -31.15
N SER A 115 11.55 -10.59 -30.55
CA SER A 115 12.71 -11.35 -31.05
C SER A 115 12.37 -12.57 -31.93
N GLY A 116 11.09 -12.79 -32.28
CA GLY A 116 10.64 -13.99 -33.01
C GLY A 116 10.02 -13.76 -34.40
N GLY A 117 10.13 -12.57 -34.98
CA GLY A 117 9.44 -12.21 -36.23
C GLY A 117 10.37 -11.78 -37.36
N GLY A 118 11.43 -12.55 -37.64
CA GLY A 118 12.22 -12.37 -38.87
C GLY A 118 11.50 -12.96 -40.08
N ALA A 119 10.50 -12.26 -40.61
CA ALA A 119 9.94 -12.55 -41.93
C ALA A 119 10.77 -11.84 -43.02
N PRO A 120 11.07 -12.50 -44.16
CA PRO A 120 11.95 -11.96 -45.19
C PRO A 120 11.19 -11.09 -46.19
N GLY A 121 11.83 -10.00 -46.65
CA GLY A 121 11.44 -9.24 -47.84
C GLY A 121 10.29 -8.26 -47.59
N THR A 122 10.53 -6.96 -47.71
CA THR A 122 10.37 -6.32 -49.01
C THR A 122 11.13 -4.99 -49.02
N ARG A 123 12.09 -4.82 -49.95
CA ARG A 123 12.80 -3.53 -50.11
C ARG A 123 11.89 -2.61 -50.91
N MET A 124 11.10 -1.77 -50.24
CA MET A 124 10.42 -0.64 -50.88
C MET A 124 11.48 0.35 -51.36
N ARG A 125 11.39 0.80 -52.62
CA ARG A 125 12.22 1.90 -53.14
C ARG A 125 11.35 3.07 -53.52
N GLU A 126 11.90 4.25 -53.34
CA GLU A 126 11.30 5.49 -53.77
C GLU A 126 11.66 5.74 -55.24
N VAL A 127 10.66 5.88 -56.09
CA VAL A 127 10.79 6.20 -57.51
C VAL A 127 9.98 7.45 -57.84
N ALA A 128 10.51 8.31 -58.70
CA ALA A 128 9.79 9.48 -59.18
C ALA A 128 9.00 9.12 -60.45
N CYS A 129 7.71 9.45 -60.48
CA CYS A 129 6.90 9.30 -61.67
C CYS A 129 7.44 10.23 -62.78
N PRO A 130 7.74 9.74 -64.00
CA PRO A 130 8.27 10.58 -65.08
C PRO A 130 7.25 11.61 -65.60
N THR A 131 5.95 11.39 -65.36
CA THR A 131 4.88 12.27 -65.84
C THR A 131 4.58 13.41 -64.88
N CYS A 132 4.37 13.12 -63.60
CA CYS A 132 3.92 14.11 -62.62
C CYS A 132 4.96 14.41 -61.53
N THR A 133 6.14 13.79 -61.59
CA THR A 133 7.28 13.96 -60.65
C THR A 133 7.01 13.59 -59.19
N VAL A 134 5.81 13.08 -58.88
CA VAL A 134 5.50 12.61 -57.52
C VAL A 134 6.34 11.38 -57.17
N HIS A 135 6.78 11.33 -55.92
CA HIS A 135 7.55 10.24 -55.38
C HIS A 135 6.62 9.13 -54.87
N LEU A 136 6.83 7.89 -55.33
CA LEU A 136 6.08 6.72 -54.90
C LEU A 136 7.02 5.70 -54.26
N GLN A 137 6.56 5.08 -53.17
CA GLN A 137 7.22 3.92 -52.59
C GLN A 137 6.64 2.66 -53.20
N VAL A 138 7.41 1.99 -54.05
CA VAL A 138 6.97 0.80 -54.78
C VAL A 138 7.88 -0.38 -54.48
N GLN A 139 7.33 -1.57 -54.57
CA GLN A 139 8.11 -2.78 -54.41
C GLN A 139 8.89 -3.03 -55.70
N VAL A 140 10.21 -2.92 -55.66
CA VAL A 140 11.04 -3.19 -56.85
C VAL A 140 11.46 -4.65 -56.82
N PRO A 141 11.35 -5.39 -57.94
CA PRO A 141 11.83 -6.76 -58.03
C PRO A 141 13.35 -6.79 -57.91
N THR A 142 13.91 -7.87 -57.37
CA THR A 142 15.36 -8.03 -57.20
C THR A 142 16.10 -8.17 -58.53
N SER A 143 15.39 -8.49 -59.62
CA SER A 143 15.91 -8.55 -60.99
C SER A 143 14.79 -8.24 -62.01
N GLY A 144 15.15 -7.61 -63.13
CA GLY A 144 14.21 -7.26 -64.21
C GLY A 144 13.58 -5.86 -64.10
N SER A 145 12.54 -5.62 -64.90
CA SER A 145 11.76 -4.38 -64.91
C SER A 145 10.30 -4.69 -64.60
N GLU A 146 9.67 -3.93 -63.71
CA GLU A 146 8.25 -4.04 -63.36
C GLU A 146 7.49 -2.78 -63.81
N THR A 147 6.29 -2.95 -64.34
CA THR A 147 5.39 -1.82 -64.66
C THR A 147 4.65 -1.39 -63.39
N VAL A 148 4.83 -0.13 -63.01
CA VAL A 148 4.19 0.50 -61.86
C VAL A 148 3.23 1.59 -62.34
N GLU A 149 2.04 1.65 -61.76
CA GLU A 149 1.06 2.69 -62.04
C GLU A 149 1.12 3.82 -61.00
N CYS A 150 1.19 5.06 -61.46
CA CYS A 150 1.14 6.22 -60.58
C CYS A 150 -0.29 6.50 -60.12
N GLY A 151 -0.59 6.38 -58.82
CA GLY A 151 -1.93 6.68 -58.28
C GLY A 151 -2.38 8.15 -58.43
N VAL A 152 -1.48 9.07 -58.79
CA VAL A 152 -1.81 10.50 -58.99
C VAL A 152 -2.22 10.79 -60.43
N CYS A 153 -1.43 10.33 -61.40
CA CYS A 153 -1.69 10.61 -62.82
C CYS A 153 -2.18 9.39 -63.62
N GLN A 154 -2.37 8.23 -62.97
CA GLN A 154 -2.76 6.95 -63.57
C GLN A 154 -1.89 6.51 -64.74
N HIS A 155 -0.64 7.01 -64.80
CA HIS A 155 0.31 6.64 -65.84
C HIS A 155 1.15 5.45 -65.39
N ALA A 156 1.21 4.42 -66.25
CA ALA A 156 2.07 3.27 -66.05
C ALA A 156 3.48 3.56 -66.57
N PHE A 157 4.50 3.25 -65.78
CA PHE A 157 5.91 3.40 -66.17
C PHE A 157 6.74 2.20 -65.68
N LEU A 158 7.86 1.93 -66.36
CA LEU A 158 8.75 0.83 -66.02
C LEU A 158 9.75 1.26 -64.94
N VAL A 159 9.87 0.45 -63.90
CA VAL A 159 10.90 0.54 -62.87
C VAL A 159 11.84 -0.64 -63.02
N SER A 160 13.12 -0.36 -63.25
CA SER A 160 14.15 -1.40 -63.39
C SER A 160 14.91 -1.63 -62.08
N ALA A 161 15.31 -2.88 -61.84
CA ALA A 161 16.34 -3.19 -60.86
C ALA A 161 17.66 -2.49 -61.26
N ASN A 162 18.39 -1.98 -60.26
CA ASN A 162 19.67 -1.28 -60.45
C ASN A 162 20.84 -2.15 -60.02
#